data_AF-A0A961AX04-F1
#
_entry.id   AF-A0A961AX04-F1
#
_cell.length_a   1.000
_cell.length_b   1.000
_cell.length_c   1.000
_cell.angle_alpha   90.00
_cell.angle_beta   90.00
_cell.angle_gamma   90.00
#
_symmetry.space_group_name_H-M   'P 1'
#
loop_
_entity.id
_entity.type
_entity.pdbx_description
1 polymer ?
#
loop_
_entity_poly.entity_id
_entity_poly.type
_entity_poly.pdbx_seq_one_letter_code
_entity_poly.pdbx_strand_id
1 'polypeptide(L)'
;QSLGSAWPYFIQIFVAGIEDSLPEGQEAGIDEAFLHRVYREHLIAGPRNKYLPHMWDRLPKVFSGSELVIAKAVLRQLGRANDDGLEIEALSNLAAGALSQSETLDETEFDYVLEVLSHDGYLFRPPDGPGRMQFFTNVLRDYWRRRHV
;
A
#
# COMPACT_ATOMS: atom_id res chain seq x y z
N GLN A 1 4.93 12.53 18.12
CA GLN A 1 5.64 12.12 16.89
C GLN A 1 6.11 10.68 17.10
N SER A 2 5.43 9.72 16.49
CA SER A 2 5.84 8.31 16.50
C SER A 2 6.59 8.07 15.19
N LEU A 3 7.90 7.86 15.25
CA LEU A 3 8.63 7.23 14.14
C LEU A 3 7.89 5.93 13.80
N GLY A 4 7.47 5.80 12.53
CA GLY A 4 6.51 4.81 12.05
C GLY A 4 6.71 3.42 12.66
N SER A 5 5.70 2.95 13.40
CA SER A 5 5.69 1.70 14.15
C SER A 5 6.00 0.44 13.32
N ALA A 6 5.84 0.50 11.99
CA ALA A 6 6.15 -0.60 11.08
C ALA A 6 7.59 -0.56 10.52
N TRP A 7 8.32 0.55 10.65
CA TRP A 7 9.65 0.70 10.06
C TRP A 7 10.70 -0.26 10.64
N PRO A 8 10.79 -0.45 11.97
CA PRO A 8 11.72 -1.43 12.54
C PRO A 8 11.40 -2.86 12.09
N TYR A 9 10.12 -3.19 11.92
CA TYR A 9 9.66 -4.50 11.48
C TYR A 9 10.06 -4.82 10.04
N PHE A 10 9.88 -3.87 9.11
CA PHE A 10 10.29 -4.06 7.72
C PHE A 10 11.81 -4.15 7.57
N ILE A 11 12.59 -3.35 8.32
CA ILE A 11 14.04 -3.48 8.35
C ILE A 11 14.44 -4.87 8.82
N GLN A 12 13.83 -5.38 9.90
CA GLN A 12 14.16 -6.70 10.43
C GLN A 12 13.91 -7.81 9.40
N ILE A 13 12.76 -7.79 8.71
CA ILE A 13 12.47 -8.76 7.65
C ILE A 13 13.48 -8.63 6.51
N PHE A 14 13.82 -7.40 6.13
CA PHE A 14 14.74 -7.15 5.03
C PHE A 14 16.15 -7.65 5.36
N VAL A 15 16.68 -7.32 6.53
CA VAL A 15 17.99 -7.81 7.00
C VAL A 15 18.00 -9.32 7.10
N ALA A 16 16.97 -9.93 7.68
CA ALA A 16 16.88 -11.39 7.76
C ALA A 16 16.78 -12.04 6.37
N GLY A 17 16.15 -11.37 5.40
CA GLY A 17 16.12 -11.81 4.00
C GLY A 17 17.47 -11.67 3.29
N ILE A 18 18.27 -10.67 3.64
CA ILE A 18 19.66 -10.53 3.18
C ILE A 18 20.47 -11.71 3.72
N GLU A 19 20.42 -11.97 5.02
CA GLU A 19 21.14 -13.08 5.67
C GLU A 19 20.75 -14.44 5.07
N ASP A 20 19.46 -14.70 4.84
CA ASP A 20 18.99 -15.95 4.22
C ASP A 20 19.46 -16.09 2.75
N SER A 21 19.69 -14.98 2.04
CA SER A 21 20.01 -14.94 0.61
C SER A 21 21.52 -14.85 0.33
N LEU A 22 22.32 -14.54 1.33
CA LEU A 22 23.77 -14.46 1.22
C LEU A 22 24.39 -15.87 1.24
N PRO A 23 25.22 -16.22 0.26
CA PRO A 23 26.04 -17.42 0.35
C PRO A 23 27.02 -17.31 1.54
N GLU A 24 27.25 -18.41 2.25
CA GLU A 24 28.21 -18.45 3.36
C GLU A 24 29.59 -17.91 2.92
N GLY A 25 30.09 -16.90 3.63
CA GLY A 25 31.43 -16.35 3.43
C GLY A 25 31.58 -15.29 2.32
N GLN A 26 30.49 -14.74 1.77
CA GLN A 26 30.57 -13.79 0.67
C GLN A 26 29.87 -12.45 0.96
N GLU A 27 30.61 -11.45 1.47
CA GLU A 27 30.12 -10.06 1.61
C GLU A 27 30.20 -9.26 0.31
N ALA A 28 31.07 -9.67 -0.63
CA ALA A 28 31.37 -8.96 -1.87
C ALA A 28 30.27 -9.00 -2.96
N GLY A 29 29.08 -9.53 -2.63
CA GLY A 29 27.97 -9.76 -3.57
C GLY A 29 26.73 -8.90 -3.34
N ILE A 30 26.76 -7.95 -2.39
CA ILE A 30 25.62 -7.07 -2.10
C ILE A 30 25.65 -5.88 -3.07
N ASP A 31 25.02 -6.06 -4.23
CA ASP A 31 24.75 -4.97 -5.18
C ASP A 31 23.28 -4.54 -5.14
N GLU A 32 22.93 -3.50 -5.91
CA GLU A 32 21.56 -2.99 -5.96
C GLU A 32 20.57 -4.06 -6.45
N ALA A 33 20.98 -4.90 -7.41
CA ALA A 33 20.14 -5.94 -7.98
C ALA A 33 19.81 -7.03 -6.95
N PHE A 34 20.78 -7.40 -6.13
CA PHE A 34 20.60 -8.28 -4.98
C PHE A 34 19.60 -7.69 -3.99
N LEU A 35 19.79 -6.43 -3.58
CA LEU A 35 18.89 -5.77 -2.62
C LEU A 35 17.45 -5.67 -3.16
N HIS A 36 17.26 -5.34 -4.44
CA HIS A 36 15.94 -5.33 -5.09
C HIS A 36 15.29 -6.71 -5.11
N ARG A 37 16.07 -7.78 -5.33
CA ARG A 37 15.57 -9.15 -5.27
C ARG A 37 15.09 -9.49 -3.85
N VAL A 38 15.92 -9.24 -2.83
CA VAL A 38 15.54 -9.48 -1.43
C VAL A 38 14.29 -8.68 -1.05
N TYR A 39 14.22 -7.42 -1.47
CA TYR A 39 13.05 -6.56 -1.25
C TYR A 39 11.77 -7.18 -1.84
N ARG A 40 11.82 -7.63 -3.10
CA ARG A 40 10.67 -8.21 -3.78
C ARG A 40 10.26 -9.58 -3.24
N GLU A 41 11.22 -10.41 -2.89
CA GLU A 41 10.98 -11.82 -2.55
C GLU A 41 10.74 -12.03 -1.06
N HIS A 42 11.46 -11.32 -0.20
CA HIS A 42 11.38 -11.49 1.26
C HIS A 42 10.52 -10.41 1.92
N LEU A 43 10.65 -9.14 1.50
CA LEU A 43 9.90 -8.06 2.14
C LEU A 43 8.47 -7.95 1.59
N ILE A 44 8.28 -7.90 0.27
CA ILE A 44 6.94 -7.75 -0.31
C ILE A 44 6.15 -9.06 -0.28
N ALA A 45 6.74 -10.15 -0.78
CA ALA A 45 6.02 -11.42 -0.97
C ALA A 45 6.44 -12.52 0.01
N GLY A 46 7.39 -12.22 0.90
CA GLY A 46 7.96 -13.23 1.78
C GLY A 46 6.97 -13.66 2.85
N PRO A 47 7.04 -14.94 3.29
CA PRO A 47 6.10 -15.47 4.28
C PRO A 47 6.26 -14.83 5.66
N ARG A 48 7.41 -14.20 5.94
CA ARG A 48 7.69 -13.47 7.19
C ARG A 48 6.92 -12.15 7.27
N ASN A 49 6.56 -11.53 6.15
CA ASN A 49 5.77 -10.30 6.16
C ASN A 49 4.27 -10.57 6.30
N LYS A 50 3.79 -10.72 7.53
CA LYS A 50 2.34 -10.87 7.82
C LYS A 50 1.56 -9.57 7.79
N TYR A 51 2.23 -8.43 8.00
CA TYR A 51 1.60 -7.12 8.02
C TYR A 51 0.83 -6.82 6.73
N LEU A 52 1.45 -7.07 5.56
CA LEU A 52 0.85 -6.71 4.27
C LEU A 52 -0.43 -7.52 3.94
N PRO A 53 -0.46 -8.87 4.09
CA PRO A 53 -1.71 -9.63 4.02
C PRO A 53 -2.77 -9.17 5.01
N HIS A 54 -2.38 -8.87 6.25
CA HIS A 54 -3.32 -8.40 7.27
C HIS A 54 -4.00 -7.08 6.88
N MET A 55 -3.28 -6.15 6.25
CA MET A 55 -3.86 -4.91 5.74
C MET A 55 -4.93 -5.19 4.67
N TRP A 56 -4.76 -6.20 3.80
CA TRP A 56 -5.83 -6.59 2.87
C TRP A 56 -7.03 -7.22 3.59
N ASP A 57 -6.78 -8.16 4.50
CA ASP A 57 -7.82 -8.93 5.19
C ASP A 57 -8.65 -8.08 6.17
N ARG A 58 -8.16 -6.90 6.55
CA ARG A 58 -8.88 -5.94 7.39
C ARG A 58 -9.93 -5.14 6.63
N LEU A 59 -9.77 -4.91 5.32
CA LEU A 59 -10.69 -4.04 4.57
C LEU A 59 -12.16 -4.46 4.70
N PRO A 60 -12.56 -5.74 4.54
CA PRO A 60 -13.95 -6.15 4.70
C PRO A 60 -14.46 -6.14 6.15
N LYS A 61 -13.58 -5.92 7.13
CA LYS A 61 -13.93 -5.77 8.55
C LYS A 61 -14.17 -4.31 8.93
N VAL A 62 -13.68 -3.39 8.11
CA VAL A 62 -13.77 -1.94 8.31
C VAL A 62 -14.86 -1.34 7.43
N PHE A 63 -14.94 -1.78 6.17
CA PHE A 63 -15.88 -1.27 5.18
C PHE A 63 -16.88 -2.34 4.74
N SER A 64 -18.09 -1.90 4.37
CA SER A 64 -19.14 -2.77 3.84
C SER A 64 -19.82 -2.14 2.61
N GLY A 65 -20.55 -2.94 1.82
CA GLY A 65 -21.29 -2.41 0.66
C GLY A 65 -20.43 -1.62 -0.33
N SER A 66 -20.92 -0.44 -0.70
CA SER A 66 -20.28 0.55 -1.59
C SER A 66 -18.93 1.03 -1.06
N GLU A 67 -18.80 1.32 0.24
CA GLU A 67 -17.53 1.74 0.87
C GLU A 67 -16.38 0.77 0.57
N LEU A 68 -16.65 -0.54 0.67
CA LEU A 68 -15.64 -1.56 0.42
C LEU A 68 -15.23 -1.62 -1.05
N VAL A 69 -16.17 -1.38 -1.96
CA VAL A 69 -15.91 -1.28 -3.40
C VAL A 69 -15.02 -0.07 -3.68
N ILE A 70 -15.39 1.09 -3.12
CA ILE A 70 -14.65 2.36 -3.23
C ILE A 70 -13.23 2.20 -2.69
N ALA A 71 -13.07 1.69 -1.46
CA ALA A 71 -11.77 1.50 -0.82
C ALA A 71 -10.84 0.61 -1.67
N LYS A 72 -11.37 -0.51 -2.19
CA LYS A 72 -10.60 -1.39 -3.08
C LYS A 72 -10.26 -0.72 -4.40
N ALA A 73 -11.17 0.05 -4.99
CA ALA A 73 -10.93 0.77 -6.23
C ALA A 73 -9.82 1.81 -6.06
N VAL A 74 -9.88 2.64 -5.01
CA VAL A 74 -8.86 3.64 -4.67
C VAL A 74 -7.50 2.97 -4.49
N LEU A 75 -7.39 1.94 -3.65
CA LEU A 75 -6.12 1.28 -3.36
C LEU A 75 -5.51 0.58 -4.59
N ARG A 76 -6.34 -0.02 -5.45
CA ARG A 76 -5.86 -0.62 -6.71
C ARG A 76 -5.30 0.42 -7.65
N GLN A 77 -5.97 1.56 -7.78
CA GLN A 77 -5.53 2.61 -8.70
C GLN A 77 -4.28 3.33 -8.20
N LEU A 78 -4.17 3.56 -6.89
CA LEU A 78 -2.92 4.04 -6.30
C LEU A 78 -1.78 3.01 -6.43
N GLY A 79 -2.09 1.71 -6.47
CA GLY A 79 -1.09 0.67 -6.72
C GLY A 79 -0.52 0.73 -8.15
N ARG A 80 -1.33 1.21 -9.11
CA ARG A 80 -0.94 1.44 -10.52
C ARG A 80 -0.23 2.77 -10.72
N ALA A 81 -0.55 3.76 -9.91
CA ALA A 81 0.04 5.08 -10.01
C ALA A 81 1.56 5.06 -9.77
N ASN A 82 2.22 6.08 -10.30
CA ASN A 82 3.61 6.39 -9.99
C ASN A 82 3.75 6.87 -8.54
N ASP A 83 4.99 7.04 -8.10
CA ASP A 83 5.34 7.36 -6.72
C ASP A 83 4.72 8.68 -6.22
N ASP A 84 4.33 9.57 -7.13
CA ASP A 84 3.67 10.84 -6.81
C ASP A 84 2.19 10.70 -6.41
N GLY A 85 1.59 9.51 -6.54
CA GLY A 85 0.18 9.27 -6.21
C GLY A 85 -0.80 9.86 -7.21
N LEU A 86 -2.05 10.03 -6.77
CA LEU A 86 -3.16 10.53 -7.60
C LEU A 86 -3.89 11.69 -6.94
N GLU A 87 -4.42 12.60 -7.76
CA GLU A 87 -5.31 13.67 -7.32
C GLU A 87 -6.61 13.10 -6.75
N ILE A 88 -7.19 13.77 -5.75
CA ILE A 88 -8.45 13.34 -5.12
C ILE A 88 -9.58 13.28 -6.15
N GLU A 89 -9.65 14.26 -7.06
CA GLU A 89 -10.66 14.29 -8.12
C GLU A 89 -10.54 13.06 -9.05
N ALA A 90 -9.31 12.67 -9.39
CA ALA A 90 -9.07 11.48 -10.19
C ALA A 90 -9.52 10.21 -9.45
N LEU A 91 -9.27 10.13 -8.13
CA LEU A 91 -9.72 9.02 -7.30
C LEU A 91 -11.24 8.96 -7.17
N SER A 92 -11.92 10.11 -7.04
CA SER A 92 -13.37 10.20 -6.98
C SER A 92 -14.01 9.70 -8.28
N ASN A 93 -13.53 10.16 -9.43
CA ASN A 93 -14.01 9.70 -10.75
C ASN A 93 -13.82 8.18 -10.93
N LEU A 94 -12.71 7.63 -10.45
CA LEU A 94 -12.43 6.19 -10.49
C LEU A 94 -13.32 5.39 -9.54
N ALA A 95 -13.60 5.92 -8.35
CA ALA A 95 -14.52 5.31 -7.39
C ALA A 95 -15.94 5.28 -7.94
N ALA A 96 -16.42 6.38 -8.52
CA ALA A 96 -17.72 6.46 -9.17
C ALA A 96 -17.86 5.43 -10.30
N GLY A 97 -16.82 5.25 -11.12
CA GLY A 97 -16.81 4.24 -12.19
C GLY A 97 -16.75 2.78 -11.71
N ALA A 98 -16.43 2.54 -10.44
CA ALA A 98 -16.37 1.19 -9.86
C ALA A 98 -17.70 0.74 -9.23
N LEU A 99 -18.62 1.66 -8.96
CA LEU A 99 -19.94 1.38 -8.42
C LEU A 99 -20.87 0.80 -9.49
N SER A 100 -21.95 0.14 -9.05
CA SER A 100 -22.95 -0.41 -9.97
C SER A 100 -23.69 0.72 -10.69
N GLN A 101 -24.25 0.46 -11.88
CA GLN A 101 -24.98 1.49 -12.65
C GLN A 101 -26.18 2.13 -11.92
N SER A 102 -26.70 1.47 -10.87
CA SER A 102 -27.77 1.98 -10.02
C SER A 102 -27.28 2.76 -8.79
N GLU A 103 -25.97 2.77 -8.53
CA GLU A 103 -25.34 3.39 -7.37
C GLU A 103 -24.61 4.66 -7.82
N THR A 104 -24.84 5.75 -7.12
CA THR A 104 -24.11 7.01 -7.32
C THR A 104 -23.14 7.20 -6.18
N LEU A 105 -21.94 7.70 -6.49
CA LEU A 105 -20.96 8.02 -5.45
C LEU A 105 -21.51 9.13 -4.55
N ASP A 106 -21.64 8.84 -3.26
CA ASP A 106 -21.87 9.87 -2.24
C ASP A 106 -20.51 10.48 -1.85
N GLU A 107 -20.39 11.80 -1.98
CA GLU A 107 -19.17 12.53 -1.61
C GLU A 107 -18.81 12.33 -0.13
N THR A 108 -19.82 12.26 0.74
CA THR A 108 -19.60 12.04 2.19
C THR A 108 -19.04 10.65 2.46
N GLU A 109 -19.55 9.64 1.74
CA GLU A 109 -19.05 8.27 1.81
C GLU A 109 -17.61 8.17 1.30
N PHE A 110 -17.32 8.83 0.17
CA PHE A 110 -15.98 8.86 -0.40
C PHE A 110 -14.96 9.50 0.56
N ASP A 111 -15.31 10.66 1.13
CA ASP A 111 -14.46 11.35 2.10
C ASP A 111 -14.23 10.50 3.36
N TYR A 112 -15.28 9.83 3.86
CA TYR A 112 -15.17 8.90 4.98
C TYR A 112 -14.20 7.75 4.66
N VAL A 113 -14.30 7.14 3.48
CA VAL A 113 -13.38 6.07 3.06
C VAL A 113 -11.94 6.57 3.03
N LEU A 114 -11.67 7.75 2.49
CA LEU A 114 -10.32 8.31 2.45
C LEU A 114 -9.78 8.63 3.84
N GLU A 115 -10.61 9.17 4.73
CA GLU A 115 -10.25 9.47 6.11
C GLU A 115 -9.87 8.19 6.86
N VAL A 116 -10.71 7.15 6.79
CA VAL A 116 -10.46 5.88 7.45
C VAL A 116 -9.22 5.19 6.88
N LEU A 117 -9.03 5.18 5.56
CA LEU A 117 -7.82 4.62 4.95
C LEU A 117 -6.55 5.39 5.37
N SER A 118 -6.63 6.70 5.56
CA SER A 118 -5.51 7.51 6.04
C SER A 118 -5.23 7.22 7.53
N HIS A 119 -6.28 7.20 8.35
CA HIS A 119 -6.21 6.89 9.77
C HIS A 119 -5.59 5.51 10.03
N ASP A 120 -6.00 4.49 9.26
CA ASP A 120 -5.51 3.12 9.42
C ASP A 120 -4.13 2.88 8.79
N GLY A 121 -3.49 3.92 8.25
CA GLY A 121 -2.13 3.86 7.74
C GLY A 121 -2.01 3.22 6.35
N TYR A 122 -3.09 3.20 5.56
CA TYR A 122 -3.00 2.84 4.14
C TYR A 122 -2.50 4.02 3.32
N LEU A 123 -3.04 5.20 3.59
CA LEU A 123 -2.86 6.39 2.78
C LEU A 123 -2.19 7.52 3.56
N PHE A 124 -1.58 8.42 2.80
CA PHE A 124 -1.00 9.65 3.29
C PHE A 124 -1.19 10.74 2.24
N ARG A 125 -1.49 11.95 2.72
CA ARG A 125 -1.46 13.16 1.91
C ARG A 125 -0.23 13.98 2.29
N PRO A 126 0.73 14.18 1.37
CA PRO A 126 1.89 15.03 1.62
C PRO A 126 1.46 16.46 1.97
N PRO A 127 2.02 17.07 3.04
CA PRO A 127 1.62 18.40 3.50
C PRO A 127 1.95 19.52 2.49
N ASP A 128 3.01 19.36 1.70
CA ASP A 128 3.49 20.36 0.73
C ASP A 128 3.29 19.94 -0.73
N GLY A 129 2.36 19.00 -0.98
CA GLY A 129 2.10 18.44 -2.31
C GLY A 129 0.80 18.95 -2.96
N PRO A 130 0.58 18.67 -4.25
CA PRO A 130 -0.56 19.16 -5.05
C PRO A 130 -1.96 18.65 -4.64
N GLY A 131 -2.19 18.23 -3.39
CA GLY A 131 -3.47 17.62 -2.98
C GLY A 131 -3.59 16.15 -3.37
N ARG A 132 -2.46 15.51 -3.71
CA ARG A 132 -2.40 14.10 -4.08
C ARG A 132 -2.44 13.16 -2.88
N MET A 133 -3.09 12.03 -3.08
CA MET A 133 -3.09 10.91 -2.15
C MET A 133 -2.08 9.85 -2.59
N GLN A 134 -1.32 9.32 -1.64
CA GLN A 134 -0.32 8.29 -1.84
C GLN A 134 -0.51 7.17 -0.83
N PHE A 135 0.10 6.00 -1.08
CA PHE A 135 0.26 5.00 -0.03
C PHE A 135 1.17 5.52 1.08
N PHE A 136 0.88 5.13 2.32
CA PHE A 136 1.69 5.52 3.49
C PHE A 136 3.14 5.01 3.39
N THR A 137 3.38 3.88 2.69
CA THR A 137 4.74 3.39 2.40
C THR A 137 4.84 2.79 1.00
N ASN A 138 6.04 2.83 0.41
CA ASN A 138 6.34 2.15 -0.85
C ASN A 138 6.17 0.63 -0.76
N VAL A 139 6.48 0.04 0.41
CA VAL A 139 6.29 -1.40 0.66
C VAL A 139 4.81 -1.77 0.50
N LEU A 140 3.92 -0.96 1.06
CA LEU A 140 2.47 -1.17 0.95
C LEU A 140 2.01 -1.01 -0.50
N ARG A 141 2.42 0.08 -1.17
CA ARG A 141 2.12 0.28 -2.60
C ARG A 141 2.55 -0.92 -3.46
N ASP A 142 3.79 -1.36 -3.31
CA ASP A 142 4.37 -2.38 -4.18
C ASP A 142 3.75 -3.76 -3.91
N TYR A 143 3.31 -4.04 -2.68
CA TYR A 143 2.49 -5.20 -2.39
C TYR A 143 1.14 -5.15 -3.11
N TRP A 144 0.45 -4.01 -3.06
CA TRP A 144 -0.82 -3.82 -3.76
C TRP A 144 -0.64 -3.95 -5.28
N ARG A 145 0.42 -3.34 -5.83
CA ARG A 145 0.81 -3.43 -7.24
C ARG A 145 1.08 -4.87 -7.68
N ARG A 146 1.68 -5.69 -6.82
CA ARG A 146 1.99 -7.09 -7.16
C ARG A 146 0.77 -8.00 -7.11
N ARG A 147 -0.14 -7.80 -6.15
CA ARG A 147 -1.19 -8.78 -5.83
C ARG A 147 -2.56 -8.43 -6.37
N HIS A 148 -2.83 -7.15 -6.64
CA HIS A 148 -4.20 -6.67 -6.87
C HIS A 148 -4.36 -5.74 -8.08
N VAL A 149 -3.27 -5.46 -8.80
CA VAL A 149 -3.21 -4.63 -10.00
C VAL A 149 -3.02 -5.48 -11.22
#